data_AF-A0A7W8MU65-F1
#
_entry.id   AF-A0A7W8MU65-F1
#
_cell.length_a   1.000
_cell.length_b   1.000
_cell.length_c   1.000
_cell.angle_alpha   90.00
_cell.angle_beta   90.00
_cell.angle_gamma   90.00
#
_symmetry.space_group_name_H-M   'P 1'
#
loop_
_entity.id
_entity.type
_entity.pdbx_description
1 polymer ?
#
loop_
_entity_poly.entity_id
_entity_poly.type
_entity_poly.pdbx_seq_one_letter_code
_entity_poly.pdbx_strand_id
1 'polypeptide(L)'
;MLISSQAVLLCEYNGDAIFHTCEEKIRHNEPLTAEETMKLILVPLMHSRFDRQTMIEKTIEIAKNLLNVLPIQEVTKRTGLTIAEVADLAKEMDK
;
A
#
# COMPACT_ATOMS: atom_id res chain seq x y z
N MET A 1 -15.18 -22.47 14.98
CA MET A 1 -13.85 -22.00 14.53
C MET A 1 -13.34 -21.06 15.62
N LEU A 2 -12.28 -21.43 16.35
CA LEU A 2 -11.65 -20.56 17.34
C LEU A 2 -10.66 -19.65 16.60
N ILE A 3 -10.95 -18.35 16.55
CA ILE A 3 -9.97 -17.37 16.06
C ILE A 3 -8.96 -17.17 17.19
N SER A 4 -7.75 -17.69 17.02
CA SER A 4 -6.63 -17.40 17.91
C SER A 4 -6.07 -16.03 17.52
N SER A 5 -6.19 -15.04 18.40
CA SER A 5 -5.57 -13.73 18.22
C SER A 5 -4.34 -13.61 19.13
N GLN A 6 -3.25 -13.11 18.56
CA GLN A 6 -2.03 -12.80 19.28
C GLN A 6 -1.75 -11.31 19.11
N ALA A 7 -1.47 -10.62 20.22
CA ALA A 7 -1.00 -9.24 20.16
C ALA A 7 0.39 -9.20 19.52
N VAL A 8 0.63 -8.23 18.64
CA VAL A 8 1.90 -8.05 17.94
C VAL A 8 2.39 -6.61 18.14
N LEU A 9 3.70 -6.45 18.26
CA LEU A 9 4.35 -5.13 18.33
C LEU A 9 4.86 -4.76 16.94
N LEU A 10 4.27 -3.72 16.33
CA LEU A 10 4.60 -3.32 14.96
C LEU A 10 6.07 -2.87 14.81
N CYS A 11 6.67 -2.34 15.87
CA CYS A 11 8.08 -1.95 15.89
C CYS A 11 9.07 -3.14 15.79
N GLU A 12 8.60 -4.38 15.93
CA GLU A 12 9.44 -5.58 15.71
C GLU A 12 9.46 -6.01 14.24
N TYR A 13 8.62 -5.41 13.40
CA TYR A 13 8.55 -5.70 11.97
C TYR A 13 9.47 -4.75 11.19
N ASN A 14 10.20 -5.32 10.23
CA ASN A 14 11.04 -4.56 9.31
C ASN A 14 10.18 -3.90 8.21
N GLY A 15 9.73 -2.67 8.48
CA GLY A 15 8.91 -1.87 7.57
C GLY A 15 9.60 -1.59 6.25
N ASP A 16 10.93 -1.39 6.23
CA ASP A 16 11.69 -1.14 4.99
C ASP A 16 11.60 -2.34 4.03
N ALA A 17 11.81 -3.56 4.55
CA ALA A 17 11.76 -4.78 3.75
C ALA A 17 10.34 -5.09 3.24
N ILE A 18 9.34 -4.87 4.09
CA ILE A 18 7.92 -5.03 3.74
C ILE A 18 7.53 -4.04 2.65
N PHE A 19 7.88 -2.76 2.82
CA PHE A 19 7.62 -1.70 1.85
C PHE A 19 8.25 -2.03 0.50
N HIS A 20 9.54 -2.36 0.48
CA HIS A 20 10.26 -2.68 -0.76
C HIS A 20 9.67 -3.91 -1.47
N THR A 21 9.28 -4.95 -0.73
CA THR A 21 8.62 -6.13 -1.31
C THR A 21 7.30 -5.76 -1.98
N CYS A 22 6.48 -4.94 -1.31
CA CYS A 22 5.21 -4.49 -1.88
C CYS A 22 5.42 -3.60 -3.11
N GLU A 23 6.39 -2.69 -3.05
CA GLU A 23 6.75 -1.79 -4.14
C GLU A 23 7.18 -2.58 -5.40
N GLU A 24 8.04 -3.58 -5.24
CA GLU A 24 8.49 -4.43 -6.35
C GLU A 24 7.32 -5.22 -6.97
N LYS A 25 6.43 -5.79 -6.16
CA LYS A 25 5.24 -6.48 -6.68
C LYS A 25 4.34 -5.54 -7.48
N ILE A 26 4.08 -4.35 -6.95
CA ILE A 26 3.28 -3.32 -7.63
C ILE A 26 3.93 -2.95 -8.97
N ARG A 27 5.25 -2.73 -9.01
CA ARG A 27 6.01 -2.43 -10.23
C ARG A 27 5.95 -3.56 -11.27
N HIS A 28 5.97 -4.82 -10.83
CA HIS A 28 5.90 -5.98 -11.70
C HIS A 28 4.47 -6.39 -12.07
N ASN A 29 3.46 -5.59 -11.72
CA ASN A 29 2.04 -5.87 -11.94
C ASN A 29 1.55 -7.14 -11.23
N GLU A 30 2.19 -7.51 -10.12
CA GLU A 30 1.77 -8.62 -9.29
C GLU A 30 0.77 -8.16 -8.22
N PRO A 31 -0.34 -8.88 -8.01
CA PRO A 31 -1.29 -8.51 -6.97
C PRO A 31 -0.70 -8.69 -5.58
N LEU A 32 -1.00 -7.74 -4.69
CA LEU A 32 -0.76 -7.91 -3.26
C LEU A 32 -1.84 -8.82 -2.66
N THR A 33 -1.41 -9.70 -1.77
CA THR A 33 -2.30 -10.46 -0.89
C THR A 33 -2.97 -9.54 0.13
N ALA A 34 -4.08 -9.99 0.72
CA ALA A 34 -4.74 -9.22 1.79
C ALA A 34 -3.80 -8.93 2.98
N GLU A 35 -2.90 -9.86 3.31
CA GLU A 35 -1.89 -9.69 4.35
C GLU A 35 -0.85 -8.61 3.97
N GLU A 36 -0.36 -8.62 2.73
CA GLU A 36 0.58 -7.62 2.24
C GLU A 36 -0.07 -6.22 2.18
N THR A 37 -1.32 -6.12 1.72
CA THR A 37 -2.08 -4.87 1.75
C THR A 37 -2.22 -4.33 3.17
N MET A 38 -2.58 -5.19 4.13
CA MET A 38 -2.66 -4.81 5.54
C MET A 38 -1.30 -4.36 6.07
N LYS A 39 -0.23 -5.09 5.77
CA LYS A 39 1.13 -4.71 6.20
C LYS A 39 1.56 -3.38 5.60
N LEU A 40 1.28 -3.12 4.32
CA LEU A 40 1.58 -1.86 3.65
C LEU A 40 0.92 -0.66 4.34
N ILE A 41 -0.35 -0.79 4.75
CA ILE A 41 -1.06 0.24 5.53
C ILE A 41 -0.37 0.49 6.88
N LEU A 42 0.20 -0.54 7.48
CA LEU A 42 0.84 -0.49 8.79
C LEU A 42 2.32 -0.10 8.75
N VAL A 43 2.96 -0.04 7.57
CA VAL A 43 4.39 0.29 7.41
C VAL A 43 4.82 1.56 8.17
N PRO A 44 4.05 2.68 8.18
CA PRO A 44 4.43 3.88 8.94
C PRO A 44 4.53 3.68 10.47
N LEU A 45 4.03 2.56 10.99
CA LEU A 45 4.07 2.18 12.40
C LEU A 45 5.17 1.16 12.71
N MET A 46 5.87 0.65 11.69
CA MET A 46 6.88 -0.39 11.81
C MET A 46 8.28 0.18 11.99
N HIS A 47 9.27 -0.69 12.21
CA HIS A 47 10.67 -0.28 12.23
C HIS A 47 11.13 0.09 10.82
N SER A 48 11.56 1.34 10.64
CA SER A 48 12.07 1.86 9.37
C SER A 48 13.25 2.78 9.64
N ARG A 49 14.12 2.90 8.63
CA ARG A 49 15.17 3.94 8.61
C ARG A 49 14.62 5.34 8.40
N PHE A 50 13.37 5.45 7.92
CA PHE A 50 12.68 6.71 7.72
C PHE A 50 11.73 6.98 8.89
N ASP A 51 11.49 8.26 9.17
CA ASP A 51 10.45 8.63 10.11
C ASP A 51 9.06 8.32 9.53
N ARG A 52 8.06 8.33 10.42
CA ARG A 52 6.68 8.02 10.08
C ARG A 52 6.12 8.87 8.95
N GLN A 53 6.39 10.17 8.95
CA GLN A 53 5.84 11.09 7.96
C GLN A 53 6.42 10.77 6.58
N THR A 54 7.73 10.55 6.51
CA THR A 54 8.39 10.10 5.28
C THR A 54 7.83 8.75 4.78
N MET A 55 7.51 7.80 5.67
CA MET A 55 6.91 6.52 5.25
C MET A 55 5.47 6.67 4.76
N ILE A 56 4.68 7.58 5.33
CA ILE A 56 3.35 7.93 4.82
C ILE A 56 3.48 8.48 3.41
N GLU A 57 4.37 9.44 3.19
CA GLU A 57 4.60 10.08 1.90
C GLU A 57 5.03 9.06 0.84
N LYS A 58 5.96 8.17 1.17
CA LYS A 58 6.39 7.07 0.29
C LYS A 58 5.24 6.13 -0.08
N THR A 59 4.38 5.80 0.87
CA THR A 59 3.22 4.91 0.61
C THR A 59 2.19 5.60 -0.29
N ILE A 60 1.98 6.91 -0.10
CA ILE A 60 1.13 7.73 -0.97
C ILE A 60 1.75 7.85 -2.37
N GLU A 61 3.06 8.03 -2.47
CA GLU A 61 3.76 8.16 -3.76
C GLU A 61 3.60 6.91 -4.63
N ILE A 62 3.65 5.71 -4.04
CA ILE A 62 3.34 4.46 -4.75
C ILE A 62 1.93 4.50 -5.32
N ALA A 63 0.94 4.92 -4.52
CA ALA A 63 -0.45 5.02 -4.99
C ALA A 63 -0.59 6.07 -6.11
N LYS A 64 0.08 7.23 -6.01
CA LYS A 64 0.12 8.26 -7.06
C LYS A 64 0.71 7.72 -8.35
N ASN A 65 1.85 7.04 -8.26
CA ASN A 65 2.52 6.45 -9.41
C ASN A 65 1.64 5.40 -10.10
N LEU A 66 0.90 4.59 -9.33
CA LEU A 66 -0.04 3.62 -9.90
C LEU A 66 -1.15 4.31 -10.71
N LEU A 67 -1.74 5.38 -10.19
CA LEU A 67 -2.81 6.13 -10.85
C LEU A 67 -2.32 6.91 -12.08
N ASN A 68 -1.08 7.41 -12.03
CA ASN A 68 -0.51 8.23 -13.11
C ASN A 68 0.01 7.40 -14.30
N VAL A 69 0.52 6.20 -14.02
CA VAL A 69 1.19 5.37 -15.05
C VAL A 69 0.20 4.40 -15.72
N LEU A 70 -0.85 3.97 -15.01
CA LEU A 70 -1.80 2.99 -15.53
C LEU A 70 -3.12 3.64 -15.96
N PRO A 71 -3.76 3.13 -17.04
CA PRO A 71 -5.13 3.49 -17.36
C PRO A 71 -6.07 3.13 -16.19
N ILE A 72 -7.12 3.92 -15.97
CA ILE A 72 -8.11 3.70 -14.91
C ILE A 72 -8.67 2.26 -14.94
N GLN A 73 -8.92 1.71 -16.13
CA GLN A 73 -9.44 0.35 -16.29
C GLN A 73 -8.46 -0.74 -15.82
N GLU A 74 -7.16 -0.46 -15.82
CA GLU A 74 -6.15 -1.38 -15.35
C GLU A 74 -6.00 -1.28 -13.83
N VAL A 75 -6.14 -0.06 -13.27
CA VAL A 75 -6.19 0.16 -11.82
C VAL A 75 -7.38 -0.58 -11.20
N THR A 76 -8.58 -0.45 -11.75
CA THR A 76 -9.79 -1.11 -11.20
C THR A 76 -9.65 -2.64 -11.15
N LYS A 77 -9.06 -3.25 -12.18
CA LYS A 77 -8.80 -4.71 -12.19
C LYS A 77 -7.87 -5.17 -11.08
N ARG A 78 -6.89 -4.33 -10.71
CA ARG A 78 -5.84 -4.68 -9.75
C ARG A 78 -6.22 -4.40 -8.31
N THR A 79 -7.00 -3.36 -8.08
CA THR A 79 -7.39 -2.93 -6.73
C THR A 79 -8.76 -3.43 -6.31
N GLY A 80 -9.61 -3.84 -7.27
CA GLY A 80 -11.01 -4.17 -7.02
C GLY A 80 -11.91 -2.95 -6.81
N LEU A 81 -11.37 -1.73 -7.00
CA LEU A 81 -12.13 -0.49 -6.93
C LEU A 81 -12.97 -0.29 -8.20
N THR A 82 -14.05 0.45 -8.07
CA THR A 82 -14.86 0.95 -9.18
C THR A 82 -14.16 2.10 -9.90
N ILE A 83 -14.58 2.37 -11.15
CA ILE A 83 -14.08 3.51 -11.93
C ILE A 83 -14.32 4.83 -11.19
N ALA A 84 -15.47 4.95 -10.50
CA ALA A 84 -15.81 6.16 -9.74
C ALA A 84 -14.86 6.37 -8.56
N GLU A 85 -14.60 5.33 -7.75
CA GLU A 85 -13.66 5.40 -6.63
C GLU A 85 -12.25 5.75 -7.09
N VAL A 86 -11.77 5.15 -8.18
CA VAL A 86 -10.45 5.47 -8.76
C VAL A 86 -10.39 6.92 -9.26
N ALA A 87 -11.46 7.41 -9.89
CA ALA A 87 -11.51 8.79 -10.38
C ALA A 87 -11.57 9.82 -9.25
N ASP A 88 -12.25 9.51 -8.15
CA ASP A 88 -12.33 10.40 -6.99
C ASP A 88 -11.00 10.43 -6.21
N LEU A 89 -10.33 9.28 -6.05
CA LEU A 89 -8.97 9.19 -5.53
C LEU A 89 -7.97 10.04 -6.34
N ALA A 90 -8.01 9.95 -7.67
CA ALA A 90 -7.14 10.74 -8.54
C ALA A 90 -7.32 12.26 -8.32
N LYS A 91 -8.57 12.73 -8.18
CA LYS A 91 -8.86 14.14 -7.90
C LYS A 91 -8.41 14.58 -6.51
N GLU A 92 -8.48 13.72 -5.50
CA GLU A 92 -8.01 14.02 -4.15
C GLU A 92 -6.49 14.13 -4.09
N MET A 93 -5.79 13.33 -4.90
CA MET A 93 -4.32 13.23 -4.88
C MET A 93 -3.61 14.34 -5.69
N ASP A 94 -4.36 15.06 -6.53
CA ASP A 94 -3.94 16.27 -7.26
C ASP A 94 -4.12 17.57 -6.44
N LYS A 95 -4.74 17.49 -5.26
CA LYS A 95 -4.81 18.61 -4.29
C LYS A 95 -3.55 18.71 -3.46
#